data_AF-A0A1Q7R626-F1
#
_entry.id   AF-A0A1Q7R626-F1
#
_cell.length_a   1.000
_cell.length_b   1.000
_cell.length_c   1.000
_cell.angle_alpha   90.00
_cell.angle_beta   90.00
_cell.angle_gamma   90.00
#
_symmetry.space_group_name_H-M   'P 1'
#
loop_
_entity.id
_entity.type
_entity.pdbx_description
1 polymer ?
#
loop_
_entity_poly.entity_id
_entity_poly.type
_entity_poly.pdbx_seq_one_letter_code
_entity_poly.pdbx_strand_id
1 'polypeptide(L)'
;MRPAHWLPPVLWMGVIMLLSTDTGSAAHTGELLLPLLHWLLPWASPGDLAAIHGLVRKGAHLTEYAILAALWYRAFTRGRRLTPPTAGWLAFGISLAWATLDEWHQAFLPSRTSSATDVGIDGAGAAVALIVACRGWRAALDGATIAVLWLASAGGAVAIAINAWAGVPSGPLWVTTPAAAVVMLVRRRLRRRKPGA
;
A
#
# COMPACT_ATOMS: atom_id res chain seq x y z
N MET A 1 -23.87 -17.62 12.59
CA MET A 1 -23.05 -16.51 12.03
C MET A 1 -23.89 -15.79 10.98
N ARG A 2 -23.98 -14.45 10.99
CA ARG A 2 -24.79 -13.73 9.99
C ARG A 2 -24.07 -13.73 8.63
N PRO A 3 -24.70 -14.17 7.52
CA PRO A 3 -24.07 -14.24 6.20
C PRO A 3 -23.51 -12.90 5.71
N ALA A 4 -24.15 -11.80 6.10
CA ALA A 4 -23.79 -10.43 5.73
C ALA A 4 -22.35 -10.01 6.08
N HIS A 5 -21.69 -10.68 7.04
CA HIS A 5 -20.28 -10.40 7.36
C HIS A 5 -19.30 -11.03 6.36
N TRP A 6 -19.68 -12.19 5.81
CA TRP A 6 -18.82 -13.05 4.99
C TRP A 6 -19.07 -12.87 3.50
N LEU A 7 -20.26 -12.39 3.12
CA LEU A 7 -20.58 -12.14 1.73
C LEU A 7 -19.65 -11.08 1.08
N PRO A 8 -19.35 -9.92 1.70
CA PRO A 8 -18.50 -8.92 1.06
C PRO A 8 -17.09 -9.39 0.68
N PRO A 9 -16.29 -10.05 1.55
CA PRO A 9 -14.98 -10.54 1.13
C PRO A 9 -15.09 -11.61 0.02
N VAL A 10 -16.10 -12.47 0.06
CA VAL A 10 -16.32 -13.49 -0.99
C VAL A 10 -16.69 -12.85 -2.33
N LEU A 11 -17.56 -11.84 -2.34
CA LEU A 11 -17.88 -11.09 -3.56
C LEU A 11 -16.64 -10.38 -4.10
N TRP A 12 -15.82 -9.81 -3.22
CA TRP A 12 -14.58 -9.15 -3.61
C TRP A 12 -13.55 -10.12 -4.20
N MET A 13 -13.45 -11.35 -3.69
CA MET A 13 -12.67 -12.42 -4.33
C MET A 13 -13.17 -12.69 -5.76
N GLY A 14 -14.48 -12.65 -5.99
CA GLY A 14 -15.06 -12.74 -7.33
C GLY A 14 -14.69 -11.55 -8.23
N VAL A 15 -14.64 -10.33 -7.69
CA VAL A 15 -14.15 -9.15 -8.41
C VAL A 15 -12.68 -9.32 -8.81
N ILE A 16 -11.81 -9.76 -7.89
CA ILE A 16 -10.41 -10.05 -8.19
C ILE A 16 -10.30 -11.09 -9.30
N MET A 17 -11.08 -12.17 -9.24
CA MET A 17 -11.07 -13.18 -10.31
C MET A 17 -11.47 -12.61 -11.67
N LEU A 18 -12.45 -11.71 -11.71
CA LEU A 18 -12.83 -11.04 -12.96
C LEU A 18 -11.68 -10.17 -13.49
N LEU A 19 -11.04 -9.39 -12.61
CA LEU A 19 -9.90 -8.53 -12.97
C LEU A 19 -8.64 -9.34 -13.35
N SER A 20 -8.53 -10.57 -12.85
CA SER A 20 -7.48 -11.54 -13.21
C SER A 20 -7.62 -12.09 -14.63
N THR A 21 -8.81 -11.98 -15.24
CA THR A 21 -9.02 -12.36 -16.65
C THR A 21 -8.41 -11.35 -17.61
N ASP A 22 -8.68 -11.54 -18.91
CA ASP A 22 -8.32 -10.59 -19.96
C ASP A 22 -8.84 -9.17 -19.69
N THR A 23 -9.94 -9.02 -18.94
CA THR A 23 -10.49 -7.73 -18.54
C THR A 23 -9.47 -6.83 -17.82
N GLY A 24 -8.57 -7.41 -17.01
CA GLY A 24 -7.49 -6.64 -16.35
C GLY A 24 -6.13 -6.74 -17.05
N SER A 25 -6.07 -7.34 -18.24
CA SER A 25 -4.81 -7.54 -18.97
C SER A 25 -4.15 -6.20 -19.33
N ALA A 26 -2.85 -6.25 -19.60
CA ALA A 26 -2.11 -5.07 -20.05
C ALA A 26 -2.70 -4.50 -21.34
N ALA A 27 -3.10 -5.37 -22.27
CA ALA A 27 -3.70 -4.98 -23.53
C ALA A 27 -5.02 -4.24 -23.29
N HIS A 28 -5.97 -4.89 -22.60
CA HIS A 28 -7.32 -4.33 -22.42
C HIS A 28 -7.33 -3.04 -21.60
N THR A 29 -6.57 -3.00 -20.49
CA THR A 29 -6.48 -1.77 -19.68
C THR A 29 -5.72 -0.66 -20.41
N GLY A 30 -4.78 -1.01 -21.29
CA GLY A 30 -4.01 -0.07 -22.10
C GLY A 30 -4.87 0.64 -23.15
N GLU A 31 -5.83 -0.05 -23.76
CA GLU A 31 -6.78 0.52 -24.73
C GLU A 31 -7.55 1.72 -24.17
N LEU A 32 -7.86 1.71 -22.87
CA LEU A 32 -8.53 2.81 -22.19
C LEU A 32 -7.55 3.83 -21.59
N LEU A 33 -6.53 3.35 -20.87
CA LEU A 33 -5.68 4.22 -20.06
C LEU A 33 -4.62 4.95 -20.89
N LEU A 34 -4.04 4.33 -21.92
CA LEU A 34 -2.98 4.98 -22.70
C LEU A 34 -3.48 6.21 -23.47
N PRO A 35 -4.65 6.20 -24.14
CA PRO A 35 -5.19 7.40 -24.78
C PRO A 35 -5.46 8.53 -23.76
N LEU A 36 -6.01 8.18 -22.59
CA LEU A 36 -6.25 9.14 -21.51
C LEU A 36 -4.93 9.73 -20.99
N LEU A 37 -3.92 8.90 -20.75
CA LEU A 37 -2.60 9.34 -20.29
C LEU A 37 -1.91 10.21 -21.34
N HIS A 38 -2.02 9.88 -22.62
CA HIS A 38 -1.49 10.70 -23.71
C HIS A 38 -2.19 12.05 -23.80
N TRP A 39 -3.51 12.09 -23.59
CA TRP A 39 -4.27 13.35 -23.52
C TRP A 39 -3.85 14.22 -22.32
N LEU A 40 -3.62 13.61 -21.16
CA LEU A 40 -3.20 14.31 -19.93
C LEU A 40 -1.74 14.76 -19.96
N LEU A 41 -0.86 13.96 -20.56
CA LEU A 41 0.59 14.13 -20.58
C LEU A 41 1.12 14.08 -22.02
N PRO A 42 0.74 15.03 -22.89
CA PRO A 42 1.10 15.01 -24.31
C PRO A 42 2.61 15.13 -24.56
N TRP A 43 3.36 15.58 -23.55
CA TRP A 43 4.83 15.69 -23.59
C TRP A 43 5.55 14.40 -23.16
N ALA A 44 4.84 13.39 -22.63
CA ALA A 44 5.46 12.16 -22.15
C ALA A 44 5.81 11.22 -23.31
N SER A 45 6.97 10.55 -23.23
CA SER A 45 7.35 9.58 -24.25
C SER A 45 6.46 8.33 -24.17
N PRO A 46 6.35 7.53 -25.25
CA PRO A 46 5.62 6.26 -25.20
C PRO A 46 6.11 5.32 -24.10
N GLY A 47 7.42 5.32 -23.81
CA GLY A 47 8.01 4.55 -22.71
C GLY A 47 7.54 5.02 -21.34
N ASP A 48 7.45 6.33 -21.12
CA ASP A 48 6.94 6.90 -19.87
C ASP A 48 5.47 6.57 -19.66
N LEU A 49 4.64 6.68 -20.72
CA LEU A 49 3.23 6.33 -20.66
C LEU A 49 3.02 4.84 -20.32
N ALA A 50 3.82 3.95 -20.92
CA ALA A 50 3.80 2.53 -20.59
C ALA A 50 4.25 2.25 -19.15
N ALA A 51 5.27 2.97 -18.65
CA ALA A 51 5.71 2.86 -17.27
C ALA A 51 4.63 3.33 -16.28
N ILE A 52 3.99 4.47 -16.55
CA ILE A 52 2.88 4.99 -15.73
C ILE A 52 1.71 4.01 -15.74
N HIS A 53 1.34 3.47 -16.89
CA HIS A 53 0.29 2.45 -16.99
C HIS A 53 0.62 1.20 -16.17
N GLY A 54 1.87 0.72 -16.24
CA GLY A 54 2.36 -0.36 -15.39
C GLY A 54 2.29 -0.05 -13.89
N LEU A 55 2.62 1.18 -13.49
CA LEU A 55 2.48 1.65 -12.10
C LEU A 55 1.03 1.69 -11.64
N VAL A 56 0.11 2.16 -12.50
CA VAL A 56 -1.32 2.17 -12.22
C VAL A 56 -1.83 0.75 -11.99
N ARG A 57 -1.42 -0.21 -12.83
CA ARG A 57 -1.79 -1.62 -12.66
C ARG A 57 -1.25 -2.20 -11.35
N LYS A 58 0.02 -1.96 -11.01
CA LYS A 58 0.58 -2.37 -9.71
C LYS A 58 -0.15 -1.72 -8.52
N GLY A 59 -0.60 -0.46 -8.68
CA GLY A 59 -1.44 0.22 -7.70
C GLY A 59 -2.82 -0.42 -7.54
N ALA A 60 -3.40 -0.93 -8.62
CA ALA A 60 -4.67 -1.68 -8.58
C ALA A 60 -4.51 -2.98 -7.79
N HIS A 61 -3.51 -3.81 -8.11
CA HIS A 61 -3.14 -5.02 -7.36
C HIS A 61 -3.01 -4.75 -5.85
N LEU A 62 -2.18 -3.75 -5.48
CA LEU A 62 -2.02 -3.33 -4.09
C LEU A 62 -3.35 -2.95 -3.42
N THR A 63 -4.23 -2.25 -4.15
CA THR A 63 -5.52 -1.77 -3.63
C THR A 63 -6.55 -2.91 -3.49
N GLU A 64 -6.60 -3.81 -4.46
CA GLU A 64 -7.49 -4.97 -4.48
C GLU A 64 -7.28 -5.86 -3.25
N TYR A 65 -6.03 -6.18 -2.94
CA TYR A 65 -5.68 -7.01 -1.80
C TYR A 65 -5.72 -6.26 -0.47
N ALA A 66 -5.50 -4.95 -0.46
CA ALA A 66 -5.79 -4.11 0.71
C ALA A 66 -7.28 -4.16 1.09
N ILE A 67 -8.18 -4.02 0.10
CA ILE A 67 -9.63 -4.12 0.32
C ILE A 67 -10.00 -5.54 0.78
N LEU A 68 -9.48 -6.57 0.12
CA LEU A 68 -9.73 -7.96 0.48
C LEU A 68 -9.38 -8.24 1.95
N ALA A 69 -8.17 -7.85 2.38
CA ALA A 69 -7.70 -8.06 3.74
C ALA A 69 -8.56 -7.29 4.76
N ALA A 70 -8.94 -6.05 4.45
CA ALA A 70 -9.83 -5.26 5.32
C ALA A 70 -11.22 -5.90 5.46
N LEU A 71 -11.78 -6.45 4.38
CA LEU A 71 -13.08 -7.13 4.39
C LEU A 71 -13.03 -8.41 5.21
N TRP A 72 -11.98 -9.24 5.05
CA TRP A 72 -11.78 -10.44 5.87
C TRP A 72 -11.56 -10.08 7.35
N TYR A 73 -10.74 -9.07 7.63
CA TYR A 73 -10.52 -8.58 8.99
C TYR A 73 -11.83 -8.16 9.66
N ARG A 74 -12.66 -7.38 8.95
CA ARG A 74 -14.00 -6.99 9.41
C ARG A 74 -14.90 -8.20 9.64
N ALA A 75 -14.85 -9.20 8.76
CA ALA A 75 -15.64 -10.43 8.88
C ALA A 75 -15.24 -11.23 10.13
N PHE A 76 -13.96 -11.37 10.41
CA PHE A 76 -13.46 -12.08 11.59
C PHE A 76 -13.74 -11.34 12.90
N THR A 77 -13.49 -10.04 12.94
CA THR A 77 -13.73 -9.21 14.14
C THR A 77 -15.22 -9.06 14.45
N ARG A 78 -16.10 -8.85 13.45
CA ARG A 78 -17.54 -8.65 13.70
C ARG A 78 -18.35 -9.94 13.67
N GLY A 79 -18.00 -10.87 12.80
CA GLY A 79 -18.74 -12.13 12.59
C GLY A 79 -18.37 -13.24 13.58
N ARG A 80 -17.08 -13.35 13.93
CA ARG A 80 -16.58 -14.34 14.92
C ARG A 80 -16.11 -13.74 16.23
N ARG A 81 -16.03 -12.41 16.35
CA ARG A 81 -15.53 -11.72 17.56
C ARG A 81 -14.11 -12.14 17.94
N LEU A 82 -13.28 -12.46 16.95
CA LEU A 82 -11.87 -12.76 17.18
C LEU A 82 -11.13 -11.52 17.68
N THR A 83 -10.05 -11.74 18.42
CA THR A 83 -9.15 -10.66 18.84
C THR A 83 -8.49 -10.01 17.61
N PRO A 84 -8.17 -8.70 17.65
CA PRO A 84 -7.54 -8.00 16.54
C PRO A 84 -6.29 -8.70 15.97
N PRO A 85 -5.36 -9.24 16.77
CA PRO A 85 -4.18 -9.92 16.21
C PRO A 85 -4.53 -11.20 15.45
N THR A 86 -5.41 -12.04 16.02
CA THR A 86 -5.82 -13.29 15.38
C THR A 86 -6.63 -13.03 14.11
N ALA A 87 -7.55 -12.06 14.13
CA ALA A 87 -8.28 -11.64 12.94
C ALA A 87 -7.35 -11.10 11.84
N GLY A 88 -6.31 -10.35 12.23
CA GLY A 88 -5.29 -9.82 11.33
C GLY A 88 -4.51 -10.93 10.62
N TRP A 89 -3.96 -11.88 11.38
CA TRP A 89 -3.19 -12.98 10.80
C TRP A 89 -4.01 -13.89 9.89
N LEU A 90 -5.26 -14.19 10.25
CA LEU A 90 -6.15 -14.97 9.39
C LEU A 90 -6.51 -14.21 8.10
N ALA A 91 -6.84 -12.92 8.20
CA ALA A 91 -7.13 -12.11 7.02
C ALA A 91 -5.91 -11.98 6.10
N PHE A 92 -4.72 -11.82 6.67
CA PHE A 92 -3.46 -11.79 5.90
C PHE A 92 -3.20 -13.12 5.20
N GLY A 93 -3.29 -14.24 5.93
CA GLY A 93 -3.06 -15.57 5.38
C GLY A 93 -4.02 -15.91 4.24
N ILE A 94 -5.30 -15.57 4.37
CA ILE A 94 -6.29 -15.76 3.29
C ILE A 94 -5.97 -14.89 2.08
N SER A 95 -5.61 -13.61 2.30
CA SER A 95 -5.30 -12.69 1.20
C SER A 95 -4.04 -13.12 0.44
N LEU A 96 -3.00 -13.58 1.15
CA LEU A 96 -1.77 -14.07 0.53
C LEU A 96 -1.99 -15.39 -0.21
N ALA A 97 -2.79 -16.30 0.36
CA ALA A 97 -3.18 -17.53 -0.33
C ALA A 97 -3.99 -17.22 -1.60
N TRP A 98 -4.91 -16.25 -1.53
CA TRP A 98 -5.67 -15.81 -2.70
C TRP A 98 -4.78 -15.17 -3.77
N ALA A 99 -3.81 -14.32 -3.40
CA ALA A 99 -2.82 -13.76 -4.32
C ALA A 99 -2.01 -14.83 -5.04
N THR A 100 -1.60 -15.86 -4.30
CA THR A 100 -0.87 -16.99 -4.87
C THR A 100 -1.74 -17.78 -5.85
N LEU A 101 -3.01 -18.01 -5.50
CA LEU A 101 -3.97 -18.70 -6.37
C LEU A 101 -4.30 -17.88 -7.61
N ASP A 102 -4.37 -16.55 -7.48
CA ASP A 102 -4.63 -15.64 -8.58
C ASP A 102 -3.49 -15.66 -9.60
N GLU A 103 -2.24 -15.55 -9.15
CA GLU A 103 -1.06 -15.66 -10.01
C GLU A 103 -0.92 -17.04 -10.65
N TRP A 104 -1.30 -18.09 -9.92
CA TRP A 104 -1.39 -19.42 -10.48
C TRP A 104 -2.45 -19.52 -11.58
N HIS A 105 -3.65 -18.95 -11.38
CA HIS A 105 -4.69 -18.87 -12.40
C HIS A 105 -4.23 -18.08 -13.64
N GLN A 106 -3.60 -16.92 -13.44
CA GLN A 106 -3.09 -16.08 -14.52
C GLN A 106 -2.02 -16.79 -15.36
N ALA A 107 -1.25 -17.71 -14.78
CA ALA A 107 -0.25 -18.50 -15.51
C ALA A 107 -0.86 -19.37 -16.64
N PHE A 108 -2.17 -19.62 -16.61
CA PHE A 108 -2.89 -20.36 -17.66
C PHE A 108 -3.55 -19.47 -18.71
N LEU A 109 -3.48 -18.14 -18.57
CA LEU A 109 -4.12 -17.19 -19.48
C LEU A 109 -3.08 -16.56 -20.42
N PRO A 110 -3.21 -16.73 -21.76
CA PRO A 110 -2.24 -16.18 -22.71
C PRO A 110 -2.10 -14.64 -22.68
N SER A 111 -3.15 -13.93 -22.25
CA SER A 111 -3.14 -12.47 -22.15
C SER A 111 -2.58 -11.93 -20.82
N ARG A 112 -2.19 -12.82 -19.91
CA ARG A 112 -1.62 -12.49 -18.61
C ARG A 112 -0.15 -12.91 -18.52
N THR A 113 0.56 -12.30 -17.60
CA THR A 113 1.93 -12.68 -17.25
C THR A 113 1.95 -12.85 -15.75
N SER A 114 2.16 -14.09 -15.30
CA SER A 114 2.29 -14.35 -13.87
C SER A 114 3.64 -13.88 -13.35
N SER A 115 3.65 -13.31 -12.15
CA SER A 115 4.83 -12.75 -11.50
C SER A 115 4.78 -12.93 -9.98
N ALA A 116 5.83 -13.52 -9.42
CA ALA A 116 6.03 -13.56 -7.98
C ALA A 116 6.13 -12.15 -7.36
N THR A 117 6.48 -11.12 -8.15
CA THR A 117 6.47 -9.74 -7.66
C THR A 117 5.07 -9.26 -7.34
N ASP A 118 4.07 -9.73 -8.08
CA ASP A 118 2.69 -9.28 -7.94
C ASP A 118 2.08 -9.88 -6.67
N VAL A 119 2.36 -11.16 -6.35
CA VAL A 119 2.08 -11.75 -5.02
C VAL A 119 2.68 -10.91 -3.88
N GLY A 120 3.91 -10.41 -4.06
CA GLY A 120 4.58 -9.56 -3.08
C GLY A 120 3.88 -8.21 -2.89
N ILE A 121 3.45 -7.58 -3.98
CA ILE A 121 2.70 -6.31 -3.99
C ILE A 121 1.32 -6.49 -3.34
N ASP A 122 0.63 -7.56 -3.68
CA ASP A 122 -0.67 -7.94 -3.12
C ASP A 122 -0.57 -8.17 -1.60
N GLY A 123 0.44 -8.92 -1.18
CA GLY A 123 0.78 -9.12 0.23
C GLY A 123 1.09 -7.80 0.95
N ALA A 124 1.82 -6.88 0.31
CA ALA A 124 2.10 -5.57 0.89
C ALA A 124 0.81 -4.74 1.07
N GLY A 125 -0.08 -4.75 0.08
CA GLY A 125 -1.40 -4.12 0.18
C GLY A 125 -2.22 -4.66 1.34
N ALA A 126 -2.30 -5.99 1.46
CA ALA A 126 -2.97 -6.66 2.57
C ALA A 126 -2.37 -6.25 3.94
N ALA A 127 -1.04 -6.25 4.06
CA ALA A 127 -0.36 -5.88 5.29
C ALA A 127 -0.65 -4.43 5.70
N VAL A 128 -0.58 -3.48 4.75
CA VAL A 128 -0.88 -2.06 5.00
C VAL A 128 -2.31 -1.89 5.51
N ALA A 129 -3.29 -2.51 4.86
CA ALA A 129 -4.69 -2.43 5.27
C ALA A 129 -4.91 -2.97 6.68
N LEU A 130 -4.25 -4.07 7.04
CA LEU A 130 -4.38 -4.69 8.37
C LEU A 130 -3.68 -3.89 9.46
N ILE A 131 -2.54 -3.27 9.18
CA ILE A 131 -1.88 -2.34 10.11
C ILE A 131 -2.83 -1.18 10.43
N VAL A 132 -3.44 -0.61 9.40
CA VAL A 132 -4.42 0.48 9.54
C VAL A 132 -5.66 0.01 10.32
N ALA A 133 -6.19 -1.16 10.01
CA ALA A 133 -7.40 -1.70 10.64
C ALA A 133 -7.18 -2.06 12.11
N CYS A 134 -6.04 -2.67 12.45
CA CYS A 134 -5.70 -3.06 13.83
C CYS A 134 -5.37 -1.87 14.72
N ARG A 135 -4.69 -0.85 14.19
CA ARG A 135 -4.27 0.34 14.98
C ARG A 135 -5.28 1.47 14.96
N GLY A 136 -6.17 1.49 13.98
CA GLY A 136 -7.08 2.59 13.69
C GLY A 136 -6.40 3.71 12.90
N TRP A 137 -7.19 4.42 12.08
CA TRP A 137 -6.70 5.43 11.12
C TRP A 137 -5.86 6.53 11.78
N ARG A 138 -6.29 7.01 12.97
CA ARG A 138 -5.57 8.05 13.71
C ARG A 138 -4.18 7.59 14.15
N ALA A 139 -4.06 6.40 14.73
CA ALA A 139 -2.79 5.87 15.19
C ALA A 139 -1.86 5.51 14.02
N ALA A 140 -2.43 5.02 12.92
CA ALA A 140 -1.69 4.73 11.69
C ALA A 140 -1.10 6.00 11.07
N LEU A 141 -1.92 7.05 10.86
CA LEU A 141 -1.45 8.35 10.36
C LEU A 141 -0.40 8.98 11.28
N ASP A 142 -0.62 8.88 12.59
CA ASP A 142 0.32 9.37 13.58
C ASP A 142 1.69 8.67 13.47
N GLY A 143 1.68 7.34 13.32
CA GLY A 143 2.87 6.52 13.12
C GLY A 143 3.57 6.86 11.80
N ALA A 144 2.82 7.00 10.71
CA ALA A 144 3.35 7.41 9.40
C ALA A 144 4.01 8.79 9.48
N THR A 145 3.37 9.75 10.16
CA THR A 145 3.95 11.08 10.37
C THR A 145 5.25 11.00 11.18
N ILE A 146 5.30 10.15 12.21
CA ILE A 146 6.54 9.94 12.99
C ILE A 146 7.64 9.34 12.11
N ALA A 147 7.31 8.36 11.27
CA ALA A 147 8.27 7.74 10.35
C ALA A 147 8.83 8.75 9.33
N VAL A 148 7.97 9.60 8.75
CA VAL A 148 8.40 10.67 7.82
C VAL A 148 9.32 11.66 8.52
N LEU A 149 9.00 12.09 9.75
CA LEU A 149 9.87 13.00 10.51
C LEU A 149 11.22 12.35 10.85
N TRP A 150 11.23 11.06 11.22
CA TRP A 150 12.47 10.31 11.43
C TRP A 150 13.29 10.24 10.15
N LEU A 151 12.69 9.88 9.02
CA LEU A 151 13.38 9.80 7.73
C LEU A 151 13.95 11.17 7.33
N ALA A 152 13.17 12.23 7.46
CA ALA A 152 13.63 13.59 7.19
C ALA A 152 14.79 14.01 8.10
N SER A 153 14.74 13.66 9.39
CA SER A 153 15.81 14.00 10.34
C SER A 153 17.08 13.15 10.18
N ALA A 154 16.95 11.83 10.09
CA ALA A 154 18.07 10.90 10.07
C ALA A 154 18.66 10.82 8.66
N GLY A 155 17.81 10.67 7.64
CA GLY A 155 18.22 10.72 6.24
C GLY A 155 18.79 12.09 5.86
N GLY A 156 18.18 13.18 6.33
CA GLY A 156 18.71 14.53 6.15
C GLY A 156 20.10 14.71 6.78
N ALA A 157 20.31 14.19 8.00
CA ALA A 157 21.63 14.26 8.66
C ALA A 157 22.70 13.45 7.91
N VAL A 158 22.36 12.25 7.43
CA VAL A 158 23.26 11.45 6.59
C VAL A 158 23.60 12.17 5.30
N ALA A 159 22.60 12.74 4.61
CA ALA A 159 22.82 13.50 3.38
C ALA A 159 23.73 14.72 3.62
N ILE A 160 23.52 15.46 4.72
CA ILE A 160 24.41 16.57 5.11
C ILE A 160 25.85 16.08 5.32
N ALA A 161 26.05 14.95 5.99
CA ALA A 161 27.39 14.41 6.24
C ALA A 161 28.10 13.99 4.94
N ILE A 162 27.38 13.32 4.03
CA ILE A 162 27.92 12.95 2.70
C ILE A 162 28.30 14.20 1.92
N ASN A 163 27.41 15.20 1.89
CA ASN A 163 27.65 16.46 1.20
C ASN A 163 28.87 17.20 1.77
N ALA A 164 29.01 17.24 3.09
CA ALA A 164 30.16 17.83 3.76
C ALA A 164 31.47 17.12 3.39
N TRP A 165 31.46 15.78 3.35
CA TRP A 165 32.61 14.98 2.93
C TRP A 165 32.96 15.20 1.45
N ALA A 166 31.95 15.35 0.59
CA ALA A 166 32.11 15.58 -0.84
C ALA A 166 32.37 17.06 -1.21
N GLY A 167 32.39 17.99 -0.25
CA GLY A 167 32.54 19.42 -0.50
C GLY A 167 31.34 20.08 -1.20
N VAL A 168 30.17 19.43 -1.19
CA VAL A 168 28.93 19.93 -1.82
C VAL A 168 28.08 20.68 -0.79
N PRO A 169 27.55 21.88 -1.09
CA PRO A 169 26.68 22.60 -0.16
C PRO A 169 25.33 21.90 0.03
N SER A 170 24.89 21.73 1.27
CA SER A 170 23.63 21.03 1.62
C SER A 170 22.36 21.91 1.54
N GLY A 171 22.52 23.23 1.36
CA GLY A 171 21.40 24.16 1.13
C GLY A 171 20.27 24.05 2.18
N PRO A 172 19.00 23.88 1.76
CA PRO A 172 17.85 23.81 2.66
C PRO A 172 17.89 22.68 3.71
N LEU A 173 18.70 21.63 3.50
CA LEU A 173 18.80 20.51 4.43
C LEU A 173 19.25 20.96 5.83
N TRP A 174 20.05 22.02 5.92
CA TRP A 174 20.47 22.62 7.19
C TRP A 174 19.31 23.16 8.03
N VAL A 175 18.15 23.41 7.42
CA VAL A 175 16.94 23.89 8.10
C VAL A 175 15.92 22.77 8.24
N THR A 176 15.65 22.02 7.18
CA THR A 176 14.58 21.00 7.18
C THR A 176 14.89 19.81 8.09
N THR A 177 16.17 19.40 8.16
CA THR A 177 16.64 18.29 8.99
C THR A 177 16.44 18.56 10.49
N PRO A 178 16.98 19.66 11.07
CA PRO A 178 16.76 19.95 12.49
C PRO A 178 15.29 20.31 12.79
N ALA A 179 14.57 20.96 11.87
CA ALA A 179 13.15 21.24 12.05
C ALA A 179 12.32 19.95 12.23
N ALA A 180 12.58 18.92 11.42
CA ALA A 180 11.94 17.61 11.56
C ALA A 180 12.23 16.98 12.93
N ALA A 181 13.48 17.07 13.42
CA ALA A 181 13.85 16.58 14.74
C ALA A 181 13.14 17.33 15.89
N VAL A 182 13.03 18.66 15.80
CA VAL A 182 12.31 19.48 16.78
C VAL A 182 10.84 19.13 16.83
N VAL A 183 10.16 19.06 15.68
CA VAL A 183 8.74 18.68 15.60
C VAL A 183 8.50 17.31 16.23
N MET A 184 9.39 16.36 15.97
CA MET A 184 9.32 15.03 16.55
C MET A 184 9.47 15.03 18.08
N LEU A 185 10.43 15.81 18.62
CA LEU A 185 10.63 15.96 20.06
C LEU A 185 9.41 16.62 20.74
N VAL A 186 8.85 17.67 20.12
CA VAL A 186 7.64 18.34 20.61
C VAL A 186 6.47 17.37 20.65
N ARG A 187 6.23 16.60 19.57
CA ARG A 187 5.17 15.58 19.55
C ARG A 187 5.36 14.51 20.63
N ARG A 188 6.60 14.05 20.86
CA ARG A 188 6.90 13.09 21.94
C ARG A 188 6.60 13.67 23.33
N ARG A 189 6.93 14.94 23.56
CA ARG A 189 6.63 15.65 24.82
C ARG A 189 5.13 15.84 25.02
N LEU A 190 4.38 16.25 23.99
CA LEU A 190 2.93 16.44 24.07
C LEU A 190 2.19 15.13 24.36
N ARG A 191 2.64 14.01 23.79
CA ARG A 191 2.07 12.67 24.07
C ARG A 191 2.31 12.23 25.52
N ARG A 192 3.51 12.47 26.06
CA ARG A 192 3.84 12.15 27.46
C ARG A 192 3.03 12.97 28.47
N ARG A 193 2.54 14.15 28.07
CA ARG A 193 1.71 15.05 28.89
C ARG A 193 0.22 14.73 28.88
N LYS A 194 -0.26 13.74 28.12
CA LYS A 194 -1.63 13.22 28.23
C LYS A 194 -1.64 11.96 29.11
N PRO A 195 -1.80 12.07 30.44
CA PRO A 195 -2.13 10.92 31.28
C PRO A 195 -3.62 10.57 31.12
N GLY A 196 -3.92 9.30 30.81
CA GLY A 196 -5.24 8.68 30.96
C GLY A 196 -6.40 9.26 30.12
N ALA A 197 -6.55 8.79 28.89
CA ALA A 197 -7.85 8.73 28.20
C ALA A 197 -8.22 7.26 27.99
#